data_AF-A0A0A7EIN1-F1
#
_entry.id   AF-A0A0A7EIN1-F1
#
_cell.length_a   1.000
_cell.length_b   1.000
_cell.length_c   1.000
_cell.angle_alpha   90.00
_cell.angle_beta   90.00
_cell.angle_gamma   90.00
#
_symmetry.space_group_name_H-M   'P 1'
#
loop_
_entity.id
_entity.type
_entity.pdbx_description
1 polymer ?
#
loop_
_entity_poly.entity_id
_entity_poly.type
_entity_poly.pdbx_seq_one_letter_code
_entity_poly.pdbx_strand_id
1 'polypeptide(L)'
;MNHSESLQKLRAKANKLVKRGLDQHVKLAVTGLSKSGKTAFITSLIHHLTNPQSQMPFFSLQQQERFIAGKLVGQDDLSVATFDYASALSDLQAGQWPQSTNRLNTLRLNLKYKPSSGLRAHLTDVATLTIDIFDYPGEWLLDLPMLNESFLDWNNRQYALLNHAPRKVHSEAFLAKLNQLDCLAEVDYGQLKKMALEYRDLLLLFKNQCQLTELQPGRLIMPGDLEDAPITLFFPVKHIDHQTLATAPENSVLATLQKRFEQYKKDVVKTFYSNFFGGFDRQIILVDLLGALDKGREALVEQSEVLKSLLKHFDYGKSNFLSRLFSPKIDKILFAANKVDHLSAEHHKDLALLLNNLIIDAQNELNYQGVTVETMAISSVKATKQVKVTEHGEVLNCIFGKSIESEQLLTYLPAQPPMRLLPKTQWPDNGFSFPSFYPLLSAQNTLEHIRLDHAVEYLIGDKVL
;
A
#
# COMPACT_ATOMS: atom_id res chain seq x y z
N MET A 1 -53.68 -6.01 30.66
CA MET A 1 -52.90 -5.59 29.48
C MET A 1 -51.49 -5.25 29.94
N ASN A 2 -50.45 -6.02 29.55
CA ASN A 2 -49.02 -5.61 29.47
C ASN A 2 -47.98 -6.76 29.53
N HIS A 3 -48.36 -8.01 29.86
CA HIS A 3 -47.38 -9.09 29.89
C HIS A 3 -46.88 -9.55 28.51
N SER A 4 -47.72 -9.48 27.45
CA SER A 4 -47.28 -9.87 26.10
C SER A 4 -46.34 -8.85 25.45
N GLU A 5 -46.55 -7.55 25.72
CA GLU A 5 -45.66 -6.49 25.21
C GLU A 5 -44.28 -6.53 25.86
N SER A 6 -44.18 -6.84 27.15
CA SER A 6 -42.87 -6.92 27.83
C SER A 6 -42.06 -8.14 27.35
N LEU A 7 -42.71 -9.27 27.11
CA LEU A 7 -42.11 -10.48 26.52
C LEU A 7 -41.68 -10.26 25.07
N GLN A 8 -42.45 -9.53 24.26
CA GLN A 8 -42.05 -9.15 22.90
C GLN A 8 -40.86 -8.19 22.89
N LYS A 9 -40.83 -7.20 23.79
CA LYS A 9 -39.68 -6.28 23.93
C LYS A 9 -38.41 -6.99 24.40
N LEU A 10 -38.54 -7.96 25.31
CA LEU A 10 -37.42 -8.82 25.75
C LEU A 10 -36.91 -9.73 24.63
N ARG A 11 -37.81 -10.38 23.88
CA ARG A 11 -37.44 -11.17 22.68
C ARG A 11 -36.78 -10.31 21.61
N ALA A 12 -37.28 -9.10 21.36
CA ALA A 12 -36.68 -8.18 20.39
C ALA A 12 -35.29 -7.71 20.84
N LYS A 13 -35.09 -7.41 22.13
CA LYS A 13 -33.76 -7.09 22.68
C LYS A 13 -32.80 -8.27 22.63
N ALA A 14 -33.25 -9.47 23.00
CA ALA A 14 -32.45 -10.70 22.91
C ALA A 14 -32.06 -11.01 21.46
N ASN A 15 -33.01 -10.93 20.52
CA ASN A 15 -32.73 -11.10 19.09
C ASN A 15 -31.79 -10.03 18.55
N LYS A 16 -31.85 -8.79 19.05
CA LYS A 16 -30.93 -7.71 18.65
C LYS A 16 -29.51 -7.92 19.21
N LEU A 17 -29.39 -8.47 20.42
CA LEU A 17 -28.11 -8.85 21.03
C LEU A 17 -27.48 -10.05 20.33
N VAL A 18 -28.29 -11.08 20.01
CA VAL A 18 -27.86 -12.23 19.21
C VAL A 18 -27.45 -11.79 17.81
N LYS A 19 -28.23 -10.93 17.15
CA LYS A 19 -27.85 -10.35 15.84
C LYS A 19 -26.55 -9.55 15.89
N ARG A 20 -26.34 -8.72 16.93
CA ARG A 20 -25.06 -8.02 17.15
C ARG A 20 -23.87 -8.95 17.41
N GLY A 21 -24.11 -10.14 17.99
CA GLY A 21 -23.08 -11.17 18.16
C GLY A 21 -22.78 -11.96 16.88
N LEU A 22 -23.64 -11.89 15.87
CA LEU A 22 -23.49 -12.54 14.56
C LEU A 22 -22.90 -11.58 13.51
N ASP A 23 -22.94 -10.27 13.76
CA ASP A 23 -22.32 -9.25 12.92
C ASP A 23 -20.80 -9.49 12.93
N GLN A 24 -20.24 -9.75 11.75
CA GLN A 24 -18.81 -9.92 11.61
C GLN A 24 -18.15 -8.58 11.32
N HIS A 25 -16.93 -8.44 11.83
CA HIS A 25 -16.12 -7.26 11.65
C HIS A 25 -14.79 -7.65 11.03
N VAL A 26 -14.36 -6.89 10.02
CA VAL A 26 -13.06 -7.06 9.37
C VAL A 26 -12.38 -5.70 9.29
N LYS A 27 -11.15 -5.61 9.78
CA LYS A 27 -10.26 -4.48 9.56
C LYS A 27 -9.33 -4.79 8.39
N LEU A 28 -9.62 -4.17 7.25
CA LEU A 28 -8.84 -4.27 6.01
C LEU A 28 -7.86 -3.11 5.92
N ALA A 29 -6.58 -3.40 6.06
CA ALA A 29 -5.51 -2.47 5.77
C ALA A 29 -5.20 -2.41 4.28
N VAL A 30 -5.15 -1.21 3.73
CA VAL A 30 -4.78 -0.93 2.35
C VAL A 30 -3.55 -0.04 2.38
N THR A 31 -2.49 -0.55 1.79
CA THR A 31 -1.24 0.19 1.61
C THR A 31 -0.70 -0.06 0.20
N GLY A 32 0.36 0.63 -0.16
CA GLY A 32 1.04 0.36 -1.41
C GLY A 32 2.30 1.19 -1.56
N LEU A 33 3.23 0.69 -2.37
CA LEU A 33 4.46 1.40 -2.69
C LEU A 33 4.17 2.58 -3.63
N SER A 34 5.15 3.45 -3.84
CA SER A 34 5.07 4.68 -4.64
C SER A 34 4.20 4.53 -5.90
N LYS A 35 3.17 5.37 -6.02
CA LYS A 35 2.24 5.47 -7.18
C LYS A 35 1.45 4.17 -7.51
N SER A 36 1.28 3.27 -6.56
CA SER A 36 0.55 2.01 -6.70
C SER A 36 -0.97 2.10 -6.91
N GLY A 37 -1.58 3.29 -6.78
CA GLY A 37 -3.00 3.50 -7.06
C GLY A 37 -3.95 3.20 -5.89
N LYS A 38 -3.48 3.33 -4.65
CA LYS A 38 -4.24 3.08 -3.40
C LYS A 38 -5.57 3.83 -3.29
N THR A 39 -5.57 5.13 -3.52
CA THR A 39 -6.81 5.93 -3.48
C THR A 39 -7.83 5.41 -4.52
N ALA A 40 -7.37 5.14 -5.75
CA ALA A 40 -8.23 4.60 -6.80
C ALA A 40 -8.74 3.17 -6.50
N PHE A 41 -7.93 2.32 -5.87
CA PHE A 41 -8.35 1.00 -5.39
C PHE A 41 -9.49 1.09 -4.39
N ILE A 42 -9.34 1.91 -3.33
CA ILE A 42 -10.36 2.06 -2.30
C ILE A 42 -11.65 2.62 -2.90
N THR A 43 -11.54 3.66 -3.73
CA THR A 43 -12.70 4.25 -4.41
C THR A 43 -13.40 3.24 -5.31
N SER A 44 -12.66 2.46 -6.11
CA SER A 44 -13.25 1.42 -6.96
C SER A 44 -13.92 0.31 -6.16
N LEU A 45 -13.25 -0.18 -5.11
CA LEU A 45 -13.78 -1.18 -4.19
C LEU A 45 -15.13 -0.74 -3.60
N ILE A 46 -15.20 0.49 -3.07
CA ILE A 46 -16.42 1.05 -2.50
C ILE A 46 -17.48 1.22 -3.60
N HIS A 47 -17.10 1.76 -4.77
CA HIS A 47 -18.02 1.92 -5.91
C HIS A 47 -18.68 0.61 -6.27
N HIS A 48 -17.91 -0.47 -6.47
CA HIS A 48 -18.43 -1.75 -6.88
C HIS A 48 -19.24 -2.47 -5.78
N LEU A 49 -18.89 -2.27 -4.50
CA LEU A 49 -19.63 -2.87 -3.37
C LEU A 49 -20.88 -2.09 -2.96
N THR A 50 -21.03 -0.82 -3.36
CA THR A 50 -22.19 0.02 -2.99
C THR A 50 -23.13 0.30 -4.16
N ASN A 51 -22.68 0.13 -5.40
CA ASN A 51 -23.51 0.31 -6.59
C ASN A 51 -24.27 -0.99 -6.93
N PRO A 52 -25.62 -1.01 -6.88
CA PRO A 52 -26.42 -2.20 -7.19
C PRO A 52 -26.26 -2.71 -8.63
N GLN A 53 -25.83 -1.86 -9.57
CA GLN A 53 -25.63 -2.23 -10.96
C GLN A 53 -24.25 -2.86 -11.22
N SER A 54 -23.35 -2.80 -10.24
CA SER A 54 -22.01 -3.35 -10.36
C SER A 54 -22.04 -4.87 -10.38
N GLN A 55 -21.38 -5.48 -11.36
CA GLN A 55 -21.22 -6.92 -11.47
C GLN A 55 -19.79 -7.32 -11.07
N MET A 56 -19.70 -8.17 -10.04
CA MET A 56 -18.47 -8.81 -9.57
C MET A 56 -18.62 -10.33 -9.67
N PRO A 57 -18.54 -10.90 -10.89
CA PRO A 57 -18.87 -12.31 -11.14
C PRO A 57 -17.97 -13.31 -10.41
N PHE A 58 -16.74 -12.91 -10.04
CA PHE A 58 -15.83 -13.76 -9.27
C PHE A 58 -15.90 -13.53 -7.76
N PHE A 59 -16.80 -12.66 -7.30
CA PHE A 59 -17.13 -12.53 -5.89
C PHE A 59 -18.30 -13.46 -5.56
N SER A 60 -18.04 -14.51 -4.79
CA SER A 60 -18.98 -15.62 -4.55
C SER A 60 -20.32 -15.15 -3.98
N LEU A 61 -20.31 -14.08 -3.19
CA LEU A 61 -21.51 -13.47 -2.62
C LEU A 61 -22.48 -12.94 -3.68
N GLN A 62 -21.96 -12.34 -4.75
CA GLN A 62 -22.77 -11.88 -5.88
C GLN A 62 -23.08 -13.03 -6.83
N GLN A 63 -22.10 -13.89 -7.13
CA GLN A 63 -22.26 -15.05 -8.00
C GLN A 63 -23.41 -15.97 -7.54
N GLN A 64 -23.57 -16.13 -6.22
CA GLN A 64 -24.60 -16.97 -5.61
C GLN A 64 -25.89 -16.20 -5.31
N GLU A 65 -26.06 -14.96 -5.79
CA GLU A 65 -27.23 -14.10 -5.57
C GLU A 65 -27.57 -13.89 -4.08
N ARG A 66 -26.54 -13.92 -3.22
CA ARG A 66 -26.66 -13.74 -1.77
C ARG A 66 -26.38 -12.31 -1.32
N PHE A 67 -25.72 -11.52 -2.16
CA PHE A 67 -25.51 -10.10 -1.93
C PHE A 67 -26.84 -9.34 -1.91
N ILE A 68 -27.08 -8.53 -0.89
CA ILE A 68 -28.31 -7.72 -0.77
C ILE A 68 -28.00 -6.25 -1.04
N ALA A 69 -27.06 -5.66 -0.30
CA ALA A 69 -26.66 -4.26 -0.48
C ALA A 69 -25.36 -3.97 0.28
N GLY A 70 -24.55 -3.05 -0.24
CA GLY A 70 -23.47 -2.40 0.49
C GLY A 70 -23.80 -0.94 0.77
N LYS A 71 -23.42 -0.44 1.94
CA LYS A 71 -23.65 0.97 2.30
C LYS A 71 -22.53 1.51 3.19
N LEU A 72 -22.07 2.71 2.87
CA LEU A 72 -21.18 3.50 3.73
C LEU A 72 -21.89 3.90 5.02
N VAL A 73 -21.20 3.72 6.14
CA VAL A 73 -21.69 4.09 7.47
C VAL A 73 -20.63 4.91 8.22
N GLY A 74 -21.03 5.62 9.26
CA GLY A 74 -20.09 6.39 10.07
C GLY A 74 -19.02 5.51 10.70
N GLN A 75 -17.79 6.02 10.76
CA GLN A 75 -16.68 5.37 11.46
C GLN A 75 -16.83 5.50 12.99
N ASP A 76 -16.30 4.53 13.74
CA ASP A 76 -16.30 4.59 15.21
C ASP A 76 -15.14 5.42 15.76
N ASP A 77 -13.95 5.26 15.17
CA ASP A 77 -12.73 5.91 15.65
C ASP A 77 -12.65 7.34 15.12
N LEU A 78 -13.04 8.30 15.95
CA LEU A 78 -13.04 9.73 15.59
C LEU A 78 -11.64 10.38 15.68
N SER A 79 -10.60 9.62 16.06
CA SER A 79 -9.22 10.13 16.10
C SER A 79 -8.52 10.07 14.74
N VAL A 80 -9.10 9.34 13.77
CA VAL A 80 -8.55 9.15 12.43
C VAL A 80 -9.40 9.90 11.40
N ALA A 81 -8.76 10.48 10.38
CA ALA A 81 -9.48 11.18 9.32
C ALA A 81 -10.36 10.24 8.48
N THR A 82 -11.51 10.72 8.00
CA THR A 82 -12.36 9.96 7.07
C THR A 82 -11.78 9.99 5.66
N PHE A 83 -11.79 8.85 4.96
CA PHE A 83 -11.43 8.79 3.55
C PHE A 83 -12.47 9.54 2.70
N ASP A 84 -12.01 10.52 1.92
CA ASP A 84 -12.87 11.35 1.06
C ASP A 84 -13.26 10.61 -0.24
N TYR A 85 -14.15 9.64 -0.08
CA TYR A 85 -14.68 8.84 -1.18
C TYR A 85 -15.38 9.68 -2.25
N ALA A 86 -16.12 10.72 -1.84
CA ALA A 86 -16.91 11.53 -2.76
C ALA A 86 -16.03 12.33 -3.71
N SER A 87 -14.99 13.01 -3.19
CA SER A 87 -14.04 13.72 -4.03
C SER A 87 -13.28 12.76 -4.94
N ALA A 88 -12.79 11.64 -4.39
CA ALA A 88 -12.02 10.68 -5.18
C ALA A 88 -12.84 10.02 -6.31
N LEU A 89 -14.14 9.77 -6.07
CA LEU A 89 -15.05 9.28 -7.12
C LEU A 89 -15.31 10.36 -8.17
N SER A 90 -15.50 11.61 -7.75
CA SER A 90 -15.70 12.75 -8.65
C SER A 90 -14.51 12.94 -9.59
N ASP A 91 -13.28 12.85 -9.07
CA ASP A 91 -12.06 12.93 -9.90
C ASP A 91 -12.05 11.84 -10.97
N LEU A 92 -12.29 10.59 -10.59
CA LEU A 92 -12.35 9.46 -11.54
C LEU A 92 -13.46 9.64 -12.58
N GLN A 93 -14.63 10.15 -12.17
CA GLN A 93 -15.74 10.43 -13.08
C GLN A 93 -15.45 11.60 -14.02
N ALA A 94 -14.57 12.52 -13.63
CA ALA A 94 -14.05 13.57 -14.49
C ALA A 94 -12.88 13.10 -15.39
N GLY A 95 -12.52 11.80 -15.35
CA GLY A 95 -11.40 11.25 -16.09
C GLY A 95 -10.04 11.69 -15.53
N GLN A 96 -9.95 11.96 -14.22
CA GLN A 96 -8.74 12.35 -13.51
C GLN A 96 -8.41 11.35 -12.40
N TRP A 97 -7.12 11.12 -12.15
CA TRP A 97 -6.70 10.29 -11.04
C TRP A 97 -6.86 11.06 -9.72
N PRO A 98 -7.43 10.46 -8.66
CA PRO A 98 -7.59 11.11 -7.38
C PRO A 98 -6.23 11.31 -6.70
N GLN A 99 -6.15 12.35 -5.87
CA GLN A 99 -4.91 12.68 -5.16
C GLN A 99 -4.46 11.54 -4.23
N SER A 100 -3.13 11.40 -4.09
CA SER A 100 -2.55 10.46 -3.14
C SER A 100 -2.75 10.96 -1.71
N THR A 101 -3.14 10.07 -0.81
CA THR A 101 -3.29 10.40 0.60
C THR A 101 -1.93 10.48 1.30
N ASN A 102 -1.78 11.46 2.20
CA ASN A 102 -0.55 11.76 2.93
C ASN A 102 -0.62 11.43 4.43
N ARG A 103 -1.76 10.89 4.88
CA ARG A 103 -2.06 10.55 6.28
C ARG A 103 -2.89 9.27 6.34
N LEU A 104 -3.04 8.71 7.54
CA LEU A 104 -3.96 7.60 7.80
C LEU A 104 -5.41 8.10 7.65
N ASN A 105 -6.18 7.44 6.78
CA ASN A 105 -7.61 7.65 6.67
C ASN A 105 -8.36 6.34 6.93
N THR A 106 -9.62 6.43 7.32
CA THR A 106 -10.48 5.26 7.48
C THR A 106 -11.87 5.49 6.87
N LEU A 107 -12.53 4.40 6.52
CA LEU A 107 -13.91 4.40 6.08
C LEU A 107 -14.55 3.06 6.43
N ARG A 108 -15.84 3.10 6.78
CA ARG A 108 -16.61 1.92 7.15
C ARG A 108 -17.69 1.60 6.14
N LEU A 109 -17.77 0.33 5.77
CA LEU A 109 -18.73 -0.24 4.85
C LEU A 109 -19.50 -1.37 5.53
N ASN A 110 -20.83 -1.37 5.43
CA ASN A 110 -21.66 -2.50 5.81
C ASN A 110 -22.12 -3.25 4.55
N LEU A 111 -21.81 -4.55 4.47
CA LEU A 111 -22.32 -5.46 3.46
C LEU A 111 -23.43 -6.33 4.05
N LYS A 112 -24.64 -6.14 3.56
CA LYS A 112 -25.80 -6.94 3.92
C LYS A 112 -25.94 -8.11 2.95
N TYR A 113 -26.12 -9.32 3.47
CA TYR A 113 -26.12 -10.54 2.67
C TYR A 113 -26.92 -11.68 3.29
N LYS A 114 -27.21 -12.71 2.49
CA LYS A 114 -27.79 -13.99 2.92
C LYS A 114 -26.66 -14.99 3.27
N PRO A 115 -26.52 -15.45 4.52
CA PRO A 115 -25.53 -16.47 4.87
C PRO A 115 -25.81 -17.78 4.13
N SER A 116 -24.77 -18.52 3.70
CA SER A 116 -24.92 -19.80 3.01
C SER A 116 -24.65 -21.00 3.91
N SER A 117 -23.93 -20.83 5.02
CA SER A 117 -23.46 -21.93 5.85
C SER A 117 -23.24 -21.55 7.33
N GLY A 118 -22.96 -22.56 8.15
CA GLY A 118 -22.63 -22.42 9.56
C GLY A 118 -23.81 -21.99 10.44
N LEU A 119 -23.50 -21.68 11.71
CA LEU A 119 -24.52 -21.33 12.71
C LEU A 119 -25.37 -20.11 12.29
N ARG A 120 -24.79 -19.18 11.51
CA ARG A 120 -25.47 -17.97 11.03
C ARG A 120 -26.63 -18.28 10.09
N ALA A 121 -26.43 -19.19 9.13
CA ALA A 121 -27.46 -19.59 8.18
C ALA A 121 -28.68 -20.24 8.86
N HIS A 122 -28.48 -20.85 10.04
CA HIS A 122 -29.58 -21.43 10.82
C HIS A 122 -30.31 -20.44 11.72
N LEU A 123 -29.71 -19.29 12.04
CA LEU A 123 -30.25 -18.32 13.00
C LEU A 123 -30.86 -17.07 12.36
N THR A 124 -30.46 -16.70 11.15
CA THR A 124 -30.95 -15.49 10.47
C THR A 124 -30.89 -15.63 8.96
N ASP A 125 -31.94 -15.16 8.27
CA ASP A 125 -31.97 -15.12 6.80
C ASP A 125 -31.04 -14.03 6.24
N VAL A 126 -30.64 -13.08 7.08
CA VAL A 126 -29.83 -11.92 6.69
C VAL A 126 -28.80 -11.59 7.77
N ALA A 127 -27.56 -11.34 7.35
CA ALA A 127 -26.45 -10.90 8.18
C ALA A 127 -25.80 -9.63 7.62
N THR A 128 -24.98 -8.97 8.44
CA THR A 128 -24.16 -7.83 8.05
C THR A 128 -22.69 -8.13 8.34
N LEU A 129 -21.83 -7.91 7.33
CA LEU A 129 -20.39 -7.82 7.50
C LEU A 129 -20.01 -6.34 7.53
N THR A 130 -19.41 -5.89 8.62
CA THR A 130 -18.81 -4.56 8.74
C THR A 130 -17.35 -4.63 8.36
N ILE A 131 -16.93 -3.76 7.44
CA ILE A 131 -15.56 -3.66 6.95
C ILE A 131 -15.05 -2.26 7.27
N ASP A 132 -14.04 -2.20 8.13
CA ASP A 132 -13.24 -0.99 8.35
C ASP A 132 -12.05 -1.02 7.41
N ILE A 133 -12.00 -0.08 6.47
CA ILE A 133 -10.90 0.07 5.52
C ILE A 133 -9.97 1.13 6.08
N PHE A 134 -8.69 0.79 6.25
CA PHE A 134 -7.64 1.70 6.70
C PHE A 134 -6.69 1.99 5.55
N ASP A 135 -6.61 3.26 5.15
CA ASP A 135 -5.75 3.78 4.10
C ASP A 135 -4.55 4.46 4.73
N TYR A 136 -3.33 3.94 4.55
CA TYR A 136 -2.13 4.61 5.03
C TYR A 136 -0.97 4.60 4.03
N PRO A 137 -0.07 5.61 4.07
CA PRO A 137 1.08 5.68 3.18
C PRO A 137 2.00 4.46 3.32
N GLY A 138 2.37 3.83 2.20
CA GLY A 138 3.28 2.67 2.25
C GLY A 138 4.69 3.04 2.71
N GLU A 139 5.07 4.30 2.55
CA GLU A 139 6.32 4.87 3.06
C GLU A 139 6.46 4.66 4.57
N TRP A 140 5.35 4.60 5.31
CA TRP A 140 5.38 4.38 6.75
C TRP A 140 5.79 2.95 7.14
N LEU A 141 5.60 1.97 6.25
CA LEU A 141 6.07 0.60 6.47
C LEU A 141 7.57 0.46 6.23
N LEU A 142 8.14 1.33 5.39
CA LEU A 142 9.57 1.32 5.11
C LEU A 142 10.40 1.55 6.36
N ASP A 143 9.84 2.18 7.39
CA ASP A 143 10.52 2.45 8.64
C ASP A 143 10.47 1.28 9.63
N LEU A 144 9.70 0.22 9.38
CA LEU A 144 9.60 -0.93 10.28
C LEU A 144 10.97 -1.56 10.61
N PRO A 145 11.89 -1.74 9.63
CA PRO A 145 13.24 -2.22 9.91
C PRO A 145 14.03 -1.36 10.90
N MET A 146 13.72 -0.07 10.99
CA MET A 146 14.43 0.84 11.91
C MET A 146 14.21 0.44 13.37
N LEU A 147 13.13 -0.26 13.73
CA LEU A 147 12.86 -0.70 15.11
C LEU A 147 13.97 -1.61 15.66
N ASN A 148 14.63 -2.38 14.78
CA ASN A 148 15.70 -3.31 15.12
C ASN A 148 17.09 -2.80 14.67
N GLU A 149 17.19 -1.57 14.17
CA GLU A 149 18.41 -0.98 13.62
C GLU A 149 18.96 0.09 14.55
N SER A 150 20.29 0.15 14.73
CA SER A 150 20.94 1.25 15.44
C SER A 150 21.05 2.49 14.55
N PHE A 151 21.17 3.68 15.15
CA PHE A 151 21.44 4.89 14.36
C PHE A 151 22.70 4.77 13.51
N LEU A 152 23.74 4.09 14.01
CA LEU A 152 25.01 3.88 13.30
C LEU A 152 24.80 3.08 12.01
N ASP A 153 24.10 1.95 12.10
CA ASP A 153 23.84 1.06 10.97
C ASP A 153 22.95 1.76 9.93
N TRP A 154 21.88 2.40 10.40
CA TRP A 154 20.98 3.18 9.56
C TRP A 154 21.74 4.30 8.83
N ASN A 155 22.54 5.08 9.55
CA ASN A 155 23.32 6.18 8.99
C ASN A 155 24.24 5.70 7.87
N ASN A 156 25.03 4.67 8.14
CA ASN A 156 26.05 4.18 7.21
C ASN A 156 25.39 3.54 5.98
N ARG A 157 24.29 2.81 6.15
CA ARG A 157 23.51 2.26 5.04
C ARG A 157 22.91 3.37 4.17
N GLN A 158 22.24 4.35 4.77
CA GLN A 158 21.64 5.46 4.02
C GLN A 158 22.69 6.32 3.31
N TYR A 159 23.83 6.60 3.95
CA TYR A 159 24.94 7.32 3.31
C TYR A 159 25.53 6.53 2.13
N ALA A 160 25.67 5.20 2.26
CA ALA A 160 26.12 4.35 1.17
C ALA A 160 25.15 4.41 -0.03
N LEU A 161 23.84 4.33 0.21
CA LEU A 161 22.82 4.44 -0.85
C LEU A 161 22.92 5.74 -1.64
N LEU A 162 23.16 6.88 -0.97
CA LEU A 162 23.34 8.18 -1.64
C LEU A 162 24.57 8.19 -2.56
N ASN A 163 25.59 7.37 -2.29
CA ASN A 163 26.81 7.26 -3.09
C ASN A 163 26.71 6.27 -4.26
N HIS A 164 25.60 5.52 -4.37
CA HIS A 164 25.40 4.52 -5.42
C HIS A 164 24.36 4.97 -6.46
N ALA A 165 24.50 4.48 -7.69
CA ALA A 165 23.49 4.68 -8.71
C ALA A 165 22.19 3.95 -8.32
N PRO A 166 21.00 4.50 -8.64
CA PRO A 166 20.79 5.73 -9.42
C PRO A 166 20.79 7.02 -8.58
N ARG A 167 20.89 6.94 -7.24
CA ARG A 167 20.81 8.11 -6.35
C ARG A 167 21.98 9.08 -6.51
N LYS A 168 23.19 8.57 -6.80
CA LYS A 168 24.43 9.35 -6.84
C LYS A 168 24.32 10.63 -7.67
N VAL A 169 23.80 10.53 -8.89
CA VAL A 169 23.68 11.64 -9.85
C VAL A 169 22.88 12.82 -9.27
N HIS A 170 21.86 12.53 -8.47
CA HIS A 170 21.03 13.57 -7.86
C HIS A 170 21.54 14.00 -6.47
N SER A 171 22.38 13.18 -5.84
CA SER A 171 22.84 13.40 -4.45
C SER A 171 24.11 14.24 -4.36
N GLU A 172 24.81 14.52 -5.46
CA GLU A 172 26.15 15.14 -5.46
C GLU A 172 26.21 16.45 -4.65
N ALA A 173 25.25 17.34 -4.86
CA ALA A 173 25.18 18.63 -4.16
C ALA A 173 24.96 18.46 -2.65
N PHE A 174 24.15 17.49 -2.24
CA PHE A 174 23.89 17.20 -0.83
C PHE A 174 25.08 16.49 -0.17
N LEU A 175 25.69 15.53 -0.87
CA LEU A 175 26.91 14.85 -0.43
C LEU A 175 28.06 15.84 -0.20
N ALA A 176 28.23 16.84 -1.08
CA ALA A 176 29.21 17.90 -0.89
C ALA A 176 28.98 18.69 0.42
N LYS A 177 27.72 18.98 0.76
CA LYS A 177 27.36 19.64 2.04
C LYS A 177 27.60 18.72 3.23
N LEU A 178 27.24 17.44 3.15
CA LEU A 178 27.51 16.45 4.19
C LEU A 178 29.02 16.33 4.48
N ASN A 179 29.87 16.42 3.45
CA ASN A 179 31.32 16.37 3.62
C ASN A 179 31.89 17.61 4.33
N GLN A 180 31.21 18.76 4.24
CA GLN A 180 31.59 20.01 4.91
C GLN A 180 31.00 20.14 6.31
N LEU A 181 29.99 19.34 6.66
CA LEU A 181 29.34 19.37 7.95
C LEU A 181 30.27 18.80 9.04
N ASP A 182 30.67 19.65 9.99
CA ASP A 182 31.29 19.17 11.22
C ASP A 182 30.23 18.58 12.13
N CYS A 183 30.18 17.25 12.19
CA CYS A 183 29.17 16.53 12.96
C CYS A 183 29.44 16.56 14.47
N LEU A 184 30.65 16.96 14.91
CA LEU A 184 31.03 17.04 16.32
C LEU A 184 30.91 18.46 16.89
N ALA A 185 30.72 19.46 16.04
CA ALA A 185 30.43 20.84 16.45
C ALA A 185 29.06 20.97 17.11
N GLU A 186 28.89 22.02 17.91
CA GLU A 186 27.62 22.39 18.53
C GLU A 186 26.52 22.61 17.47
N VAL A 187 25.31 22.13 17.77
CA VAL A 187 24.21 22.11 16.81
C VAL A 187 23.65 23.51 16.51
N ASP A 188 23.66 23.88 15.24
CA ASP A 188 22.81 24.94 14.69
C ASP A 188 21.49 24.31 14.21
N TYR A 189 20.40 24.54 14.95
CA TYR A 189 19.08 23.99 14.62
C TYR A 189 18.51 24.50 13.29
N GLY A 190 18.88 25.72 12.86
CA GLY A 190 18.48 26.29 11.58
C GLY A 190 19.17 25.57 10.42
N GLN A 191 20.49 25.37 10.54
CA GLN A 191 21.27 24.57 9.58
C GLN A 191 20.76 23.12 9.53
N LEU A 192 20.49 22.52 10.70
CA LEU A 192 19.99 21.15 10.81
C LEU A 192 18.63 20.99 10.12
N LYS A 193 17.68 21.93 10.33
CA LYS A 193 16.39 21.93 9.63
C LYS A 193 16.58 22.05 8.13
N LYS A 194 17.44 22.96 7.66
CA LYS A 194 17.71 23.14 6.23
C LYS A 194 18.24 21.85 5.59
N MET A 195 19.23 21.21 6.20
CA MET A 195 19.79 19.94 5.71
C MET A 195 18.75 18.81 5.68
N ALA A 196 17.88 18.71 6.68
CA ALA A 196 16.80 17.72 6.70
C ALA A 196 15.78 17.95 5.58
N LEU A 197 15.44 19.20 5.26
CA LEU A 197 14.53 19.53 4.16
C LEU A 197 15.18 19.25 2.80
N GLU A 198 16.48 19.52 2.63
CA GLU A 198 17.19 19.15 1.41
C GLU A 198 17.24 17.62 1.22
N TYR A 199 17.43 16.86 2.31
CA TYR A 199 17.33 15.40 2.26
C TYR A 199 15.92 14.93 1.89
N ARG A 200 14.88 15.54 2.45
CA ARG A 200 13.48 15.28 2.08
C ARG A 200 13.26 15.47 0.58
N ASP A 201 13.76 16.58 0.04
CA ASP A 201 13.56 16.91 -1.37
C ASP A 201 14.28 15.90 -2.29
N LEU A 202 15.45 15.38 -1.87
CA LEU A 202 16.09 14.25 -2.55
C LEU A 202 15.26 12.96 -2.49
N LEU A 203 14.70 12.61 -1.33
CA LEU A 203 13.84 11.43 -1.21
C LEU A 203 12.59 11.56 -2.10
N LEU A 204 11.98 12.75 -2.18
CA LEU A 204 10.88 13.04 -3.10
C LEU A 204 11.30 12.94 -4.57
N LEU A 205 12.52 13.38 -4.90
CA LEU A 205 13.08 13.22 -6.25
C LEU A 205 13.25 11.74 -6.59
N PHE A 206 13.89 10.96 -5.73
CA PHE A 206 14.08 9.52 -5.93
C PHE A 206 12.76 8.79 -6.12
N LYS A 207 11.75 9.15 -5.31
CA LYS A 207 10.39 8.62 -5.43
C LYS A 207 9.78 8.94 -6.79
N ASN A 208 9.81 10.21 -7.19
CA ASN A 208 8.99 10.70 -8.30
C ASN A 208 9.65 10.50 -9.66
N GLN A 209 10.97 10.60 -9.74
CA GLN A 209 11.74 10.55 -10.98
C GLN A 209 12.49 9.24 -11.17
N CYS A 210 12.85 8.54 -10.09
CA CYS A 210 13.63 7.31 -10.13
C CYS A 210 12.81 6.07 -9.71
N GLN A 211 11.54 6.22 -9.33
CA GLN A 211 10.65 5.16 -8.86
C GLN A 211 11.26 4.27 -7.76
N LEU A 212 12.18 4.84 -6.97
CA LEU A 212 12.86 4.13 -5.89
C LEU A 212 11.91 3.95 -4.69
N THR A 213 12.18 2.92 -3.89
CA THR A 213 11.29 2.46 -2.81
C THR A 213 11.97 2.36 -1.46
N GLU A 214 13.31 2.33 -1.39
CA GLU A 214 14.06 2.49 -0.15
C GLU A 214 14.22 3.98 0.15
N LEU A 215 13.20 4.55 0.80
CA LEU A 215 13.08 5.97 1.12
C LEU A 215 12.83 6.13 2.62
N GLN A 216 13.90 6.37 3.38
CA GLN A 216 13.83 6.51 4.83
C GLN A 216 14.38 7.87 5.29
N PRO A 217 13.82 8.47 6.36
CA PRO A 217 12.63 8.01 7.07
C PRO A 217 11.33 8.35 6.30
N GLY A 218 10.38 7.42 6.29
CA GLY A 218 9.15 7.54 5.51
C GLY A 218 8.29 8.75 5.88
N ARG A 219 8.24 9.14 7.16
CA ARG A 219 7.48 10.33 7.60
C ARG A 219 8.17 11.65 7.25
N LEU A 220 9.42 11.65 6.77
CA LEU A 220 10.00 12.88 6.26
C LEU A 220 9.36 13.30 4.92
N ILE A 221 9.02 12.33 4.07
CA ILE A 221 8.31 12.57 2.79
C ILE A 221 6.79 12.46 2.90
N MET A 222 6.29 11.75 3.91
CA MET A 222 4.86 11.60 4.20
C MET A 222 4.58 11.93 5.68
N PRO A 223 4.63 13.22 6.07
CA PRO A 223 4.62 13.60 7.48
C PRO A 223 3.29 13.38 8.19
N GLY A 224 2.17 13.38 7.46
CA GLY A 224 0.84 13.37 8.09
C GLY A 224 0.74 14.48 9.13
N ASP A 225 0.41 14.11 10.37
CA ASP A 225 0.28 15.06 11.49
C ASP A 225 1.63 15.53 12.08
N LEU A 226 2.76 15.02 11.57
CA LEU A 226 4.13 15.39 12.00
C LEU A 226 4.78 16.45 11.09
N GLU A 227 3.98 17.20 10.34
CA GLU A 227 4.49 18.28 9.50
C GLU A 227 5.24 19.31 10.36
N ASP A 228 6.44 19.69 9.91
CA ASP A 228 7.39 20.54 10.64
C ASP A 228 7.87 20.04 12.02
N ALA A 229 7.47 18.84 12.46
CA ALA A 229 7.85 18.32 13.76
C ALA A 229 9.37 18.00 13.82
N PRO A 230 10.12 18.46 14.82
CA PRO A 230 11.57 18.23 14.91
C PRO A 230 11.99 16.76 14.91
N ILE A 231 11.09 15.86 15.31
CA ILE A 231 11.31 14.41 15.35
C ILE A 231 11.53 13.78 13.97
N THR A 232 11.02 14.40 12.89
CA THR A 232 11.22 13.92 11.51
C THR A 232 12.48 14.53 10.88
N LEU A 233 13.05 15.58 11.48
CA LEU A 233 14.14 16.36 10.91
C LEU A 233 15.52 15.74 11.23
N PHE A 234 15.77 14.54 10.71
CA PHE A 234 17.08 13.90 10.72
C PHE A 234 17.41 13.31 9.35
N PHE A 235 18.70 13.08 9.11
CA PHE A 235 19.26 12.67 7.82
C PHE A 235 20.58 11.93 8.07
N PRO A 236 21.07 11.11 7.11
CA PRO A 236 22.37 10.47 7.23
C PRO A 236 23.50 11.50 7.10
N VAL A 237 24.58 11.30 7.84
CA VAL A 237 25.85 12.01 7.72
C VAL A 237 26.91 11.11 7.07
N LYS A 238 28.09 11.68 6.81
CA LYS A 238 29.24 10.91 6.32
C LYS A 238 29.46 9.67 7.18
N HIS A 239 29.98 8.61 6.56
CA HIS A 239 30.25 7.35 7.27
C HIS A 239 30.98 7.61 8.59
N ILE A 240 30.45 7.05 9.68
CA ILE A 240 31.01 7.16 11.02
C ILE A 240 31.29 5.77 11.59
N ASP A 241 32.24 5.69 12.51
CA ASP A 241 32.50 4.49 13.30
C ASP A 241 31.85 4.59 14.69
N HIS A 242 31.87 3.48 15.42
CA HIS A 242 31.31 3.40 16.77
C HIS A 242 32.02 4.36 17.74
N GLN A 243 33.33 4.56 17.59
CA GLN A 243 34.10 5.43 18.49
C GLN A 243 33.67 6.88 18.33
N THR A 244 33.57 7.38 17.09
CA THR A 244 33.13 8.75 16.78
C THR A 244 31.75 9.02 17.36
N LEU A 245 30.80 8.07 17.22
CA LEU A 245 29.46 8.21 17.80
C LEU A 245 29.49 8.21 19.33
N ALA A 246 30.26 7.31 19.94
CA ALA A 246 30.34 7.17 21.40
C ALA A 246 31.01 8.37 22.08
N THR A 247 31.92 9.07 21.40
CA THR A 247 32.63 10.24 21.94
C THR A 247 32.03 11.58 21.48
N ALA A 248 30.91 11.58 20.78
CA ALA A 248 30.27 12.80 20.29
C ALA A 248 29.78 13.67 21.47
N PRO A 249 30.07 14.99 21.49
CA PRO A 249 29.52 15.89 22.51
C PRO A 249 27.98 15.86 22.52
N GLU A 250 27.36 15.94 23.70
CA GLU A 250 25.89 15.85 23.82
C GLU A 250 25.11 16.92 23.04
N ASN A 251 25.69 18.12 22.91
CA ASN A 251 25.12 19.24 22.15
C ASN A 251 25.56 19.25 20.67
N SER A 252 26.23 18.19 20.19
CA SER A 252 26.69 18.12 18.81
C SER A 252 25.57 17.81 17.82
N VAL A 253 25.83 18.10 16.55
CA VAL A 253 24.98 17.68 15.43
C VAL A 253 24.74 16.17 15.45
N LEU A 254 25.80 15.36 15.66
CA LEU A 254 25.71 13.91 15.63
C LEU A 254 24.84 13.35 16.76
N ALA A 255 25.06 13.82 18.00
CA ALA A 255 24.24 13.42 19.14
C ALA A 255 22.77 13.84 18.98
N THR A 256 22.52 15.00 18.38
CA THR A 256 21.16 15.49 18.09
C THR A 256 20.44 14.61 17.05
N LEU A 257 21.14 14.22 15.97
CA LEU A 257 20.60 13.33 14.94
C LEU A 257 20.27 11.94 15.52
N GLN A 258 21.18 11.36 16.31
CA GLN A 258 20.96 10.09 16.99
C GLN A 258 19.74 10.16 17.92
N LYS A 259 19.63 11.22 18.73
CA LYS A 259 18.49 11.43 19.62
C LYS A 259 17.17 11.51 18.86
N ARG A 260 17.12 12.25 17.74
CA ARG A 260 15.92 12.35 16.89
C ARG A 260 15.55 11.00 16.28
N PHE A 261 16.52 10.25 15.78
CA PHE A 261 16.31 8.91 15.24
C PHE A 261 15.73 7.93 16.27
N GLU A 262 16.30 7.86 17.48
CA GLU A 262 15.80 6.96 18.52
C GLU A 262 14.41 7.38 19.03
N GLN A 263 14.17 8.69 19.15
CA GLN A 263 12.84 9.19 19.48
C GLN A 263 11.82 8.87 18.38
N TYR A 264 12.21 9.02 17.11
CA TYR A 264 11.37 8.70 15.96
C TYR A 264 10.96 7.22 15.95
N LYS A 265 11.91 6.30 16.17
CA LYS A 265 11.62 4.86 16.31
C LYS A 265 10.59 4.60 17.40
N LYS A 266 10.79 5.20 18.58
CA LYS A 266 9.96 4.96 19.76
C LYS A 266 8.56 5.58 19.63
N ASP A 267 8.47 6.84 19.23
CA ASP A 267 7.24 7.62 19.35
C ASP A 267 6.43 7.61 18.06
N VAL A 268 7.06 7.43 16.91
CA VAL A 268 6.40 7.45 15.60
C VAL A 268 6.22 6.03 15.06
N VAL A 269 7.32 5.29 14.85
CA VAL A 269 7.28 3.99 14.18
C VAL A 269 6.57 2.95 15.07
N LYS A 270 7.01 2.81 16.32
CA LYS A 270 6.45 1.83 17.26
C LYS A 270 4.99 2.14 17.62
N THR A 271 4.66 3.41 17.84
CA THR A 271 3.29 3.83 18.17
C THR A 271 2.31 3.57 17.04
N PHE A 272 2.69 3.88 15.79
CA PHE A 272 1.87 3.56 14.63
C PHE A 272 1.59 2.05 14.55
N TYR A 273 2.64 1.25 14.75
CA TYR A 273 2.53 -0.19 14.72
C TYR A 273 1.63 -0.75 15.83
N SER A 274 1.81 -0.29 17.07
CA SER A 274 1.04 -0.79 18.22
C SER A 274 -0.43 -0.40 18.16
N ASN A 275 -0.73 0.81 17.67
CA ASN A 275 -2.10 1.36 17.74
C ASN A 275 -2.98 0.90 16.57
N PHE A 276 -2.41 0.77 15.38
CA PHE A 276 -3.16 0.44 14.18
C PHE A 276 -2.80 -0.94 13.66
N PHE A 277 -1.50 -1.15 13.41
CA PHE A 277 -1.02 -2.31 12.68
C PHE A 277 -1.33 -3.64 13.40
N GLY A 278 -1.16 -3.68 14.72
CA GLY A 278 -1.51 -4.86 15.53
C GLY A 278 -2.99 -5.25 15.50
N GLY A 279 -3.88 -4.37 15.02
CA GLY A 279 -5.32 -4.59 14.99
C GLY A 279 -5.89 -5.05 13.65
N PHE A 280 -5.10 -5.11 12.58
CA PHE A 280 -5.62 -5.46 11.25
C PHE A 280 -5.87 -6.97 11.12
N ASP A 281 -6.94 -7.34 10.39
CA ASP A 281 -7.31 -8.74 10.10
C ASP A 281 -6.89 -9.14 8.68
N ARG A 282 -6.92 -8.18 7.75
CA ARG A 282 -6.60 -8.38 6.33
C ARG A 282 -5.66 -7.28 5.86
N GLN A 283 -4.73 -7.61 4.97
CA GLN A 283 -3.84 -6.63 4.35
C GLN A 283 -3.86 -6.79 2.84
N ILE A 284 -3.97 -5.68 2.13
CA ILE A 284 -3.59 -5.59 0.72
C ILE A 284 -2.43 -4.61 0.55
N ILE A 285 -1.42 -5.00 -0.23
CA ILE A 285 -0.26 -4.20 -0.61
C ILE A 285 -0.27 -4.05 -2.13
N LEU A 286 -0.59 -2.84 -2.60
CA LEU A 286 -0.56 -2.53 -4.04
C LEU A 286 0.87 -2.24 -4.49
N VAL A 287 1.23 -2.80 -5.65
CA VAL A 287 2.57 -2.69 -6.23
C VAL A 287 2.46 -2.21 -7.67
N ASP A 288 3.19 -1.15 -8.01
CA ASP A 288 3.36 -0.68 -9.38
C ASP A 288 4.61 -1.31 -10.00
N LEU A 289 4.44 -2.50 -10.57
CA LEU A 289 5.52 -3.22 -11.25
C LEU A 289 5.83 -2.65 -12.63
N LEU A 290 4.82 -2.13 -13.34
CA LEU A 290 5.00 -1.56 -14.67
C LEU A 290 5.84 -0.28 -14.61
N GLY A 291 5.55 0.61 -13.64
CA GLY A 291 6.38 1.80 -13.43
C GLY A 291 7.82 1.45 -13.02
N ALA A 292 8.04 0.37 -12.26
CA ALA A 292 9.39 -0.08 -11.92
C ALA A 292 10.14 -0.66 -13.14
N LEU A 293 9.45 -1.45 -13.98
CA LEU A 293 10.01 -1.99 -15.22
C LEU A 293 10.36 -0.89 -16.23
N ASP A 294 9.47 0.08 -16.41
CA ASP A 294 9.65 1.26 -17.28
C ASP A 294 10.88 2.07 -16.84
N LYS A 295 11.06 2.24 -15.53
CA LYS A 295 12.17 3.02 -14.98
C LYS A 295 13.53 2.33 -15.09
N GLY A 296 13.57 1.01 -14.96
CA GLY A 296 14.80 0.23 -15.12
C GLY A 296 15.01 -0.84 -14.05
N ARG A 297 16.03 -1.67 -14.28
CA ARG A 297 16.31 -2.84 -13.44
C ARG A 297 16.54 -2.49 -11.98
N GLU A 298 17.27 -1.42 -11.71
CA GLU A 298 17.62 -0.97 -10.37
C GLU A 298 16.37 -0.65 -9.53
N ALA A 299 15.36 -0.01 -10.13
CA ALA A 299 14.09 0.27 -9.45
C ALA A 299 13.34 -1.02 -9.10
N LEU A 300 13.31 -2.00 -10.01
CA LEU A 300 12.66 -3.29 -9.78
C LEU A 300 13.38 -4.14 -8.72
N VAL A 301 14.72 -4.13 -8.71
CA VAL A 301 15.53 -4.82 -7.68
C VAL A 301 15.22 -4.24 -6.31
N GLU A 302 15.29 -2.92 -6.17
CA GLU A 302 15.05 -2.26 -4.89
C GLU A 302 13.62 -2.49 -4.40
N GLN A 303 12.63 -2.44 -5.30
CA GLN A 303 11.25 -2.77 -4.97
C GLN A 303 11.11 -4.20 -4.45
N SER A 304 11.82 -5.17 -5.05
CA SER A 304 11.85 -6.56 -4.56
C SER A 304 12.47 -6.66 -3.16
N GLU A 305 13.58 -5.97 -2.92
CA GLU A 305 14.26 -5.96 -1.62
C GLU A 305 13.37 -5.35 -0.53
N VAL A 306 12.69 -4.23 -0.83
CA VAL A 306 11.71 -3.62 0.05
C VAL A 306 10.55 -4.56 0.35
N LEU A 307 9.93 -5.19 -0.67
CA LEU A 307 8.83 -6.13 -0.45
C LEU A 307 9.26 -7.32 0.43
N LYS A 308 10.45 -7.88 0.19
CA LYS A 308 11.01 -8.96 1.02
C LYS A 308 11.28 -8.50 2.45
N SER A 309 11.83 -7.29 2.63
CA SER A 309 12.07 -6.70 3.95
C SER A 309 10.78 -6.48 4.72
N LEU A 310 9.74 -5.97 4.05
CA LEU A 310 8.42 -5.81 4.64
C LEU A 310 7.87 -7.15 5.15
N LEU A 311 7.90 -8.19 4.32
CA LEU A 311 7.49 -9.56 4.67
C LEU A 311 8.17 -10.10 5.94
N LYS A 312 9.48 -9.88 6.10
CA LYS A 312 10.22 -10.25 7.32
C LYS A 312 9.75 -9.51 8.57
N HIS A 313 9.20 -8.31 8.43
CA HIS A 313 8.66 -7.54 9.56
C HIS A 313 7.18 -7.83 9.82
N PHE A 314 6.49 -8.52 8.90
CA PHE A 314 5.22 -9.18 9.19
C PHE A 314 5.42 -10.58 9.83
N ASP A 315 6.66 -11.00 10.09
CA ASP A 315 6.97 -12.26 10.77
C ASP A 315 6.46 -12.25 12.21
N TYR A 316 5.58 -13.22 12.50
CA TYR A 316 4.98 -13.46 13.80
C TYR A 316 5.41 -14.82 14.36
N GLY A 317 6.67 -14.89 14.78
CA GLY A 317 6.98 -15.39 16.11
C GLY A 317 8.14 -16.37 16.22
N LYS A 318 9.16 -15.95 16.98
CA LYS A 318 9.82 -16.68 18.09
C LYS A 318 10.85 -15.75 18.75
N SER A 319 10.43 -15.01 19.78
CA SER A 319 11.21 -14.69 21.00
C SER A 319 10.59 -13.51 21.77
N ASN A 320 10.67 -13.60 23.09
CA ASN A 320 10.20 -12.70 24.14
C ASN A 320 8.72 -12.75 24.54
N PHE A 321 8.51 -13.02 25.84
CA PHE A 321 7.23 -13.09 26.54
C PHE A 321 6.41 -11.77 26.46
N LEU A 322 7.06 -10.66 26.09
CA LEU A 322 6.46 -9.33 25.87
C LEU A 322 5.88 -9.12 24.46
N SER A 323 6.31 -9.88 23.43
CA SER A 323 5.79 -9.73 22.05
C SER A 323 4.43 -10.40 21.84
N ARG A 324 3.98 -11.25 22.77
CA ARG A 324 2.63 -11.87 22.77
C ARG A 324 1.48 -10.91 23.02
N LEU A 325 1.72 -9.75 23.64
CA LEU A 325 0.68 -8.73 23.86
C LEU A 325 0.37 -7.92 22.60
N PHE A 326 1.16 -8.09 21.53
CA PHE A 326 1.12 -7.28 20.31
C PHE A 326 1.15 -8.12 19.02
N SER A 327 0.79 -9.40 19.06
CA SER A 327 0.73 -10.25 17.86
C SER A 327 -0.37 -9.74 16.91
N PRO A 328 -0.03 -9.29 15.70
CA PRO A 328 -0.98 -8.84 14.71
C PRO A 328 -1.89 -9.97 14.26
N LYS A 329 -3.17 -9.63 14.04
CA LYS A 329 -4.24 -10.57 13.72
C LYS A 329 -4.34 -10.90 12.23
N ILE A 330 -3.40 -10.45 11.42
CA ILE A 330 -3.47 -10.59 9.97
C ILE A 330 -3.25 -12.06 9.59
N ASP A 331 -4.31 -12.73 9.17
CA ASP A 331 -4.29 -14.11 8.69
C ASP A 331 -4.29 -14.20 7.15
N LYS A 332 -4.56 -13.09 6.44
CA LYS A 332 -4.44 -12.99 4.97
C LYS A 332 -3.75 -11.72 4.48
N ILE A 333 -2.78 -11.88 3.59
CA ILE A 333 -2.06 -10.79 2.92
C ILE A 333 -2.16 -10.97 1.39
N LEU A 334 -2.65 -9.94 0.71
CA LEU A 334 -2.69 -9.88 -0.76
C LEU A 334 -1.66 -8.88 -1.29
N PHE A 335 -0.70 -9.36 -2.07
CA PHE A 335 0.12 -8.48 -2.91
C PHE A 335 -0.54 -8.35 -4.29
N ALA A 336 -0.83 -7.12 -4.69
CA ALA A 336 -1.57 -6.87 -5.93
C ALA A 336 -0.76 -5.97 -6.87
N ALA A 337 -0.25 -6.55 -7.96
CA ALA A 337 0.33 -5.80 -9.08
C ALA A 337 -0.81 -5.06 -9.78
N ASN A 338 -0.91 -3.75 -9.56
CA ASN A 338 -2.01 -2.94 -10.07
C ASN A 338 -1.73 -2.45 -11.50
N LYS A 339 -2.73 -1.84 -12.15
CA LYS A 339 -2.64 -1.26 -13.51
C LYS A 339 -2.40 -2.29 -14.62
N VAL A 340 -2.82 -3.53 -14.41
CA VAL A 340 -2.60 -4.61 -15.39
C VAL A 340 -3.30 -4.35 -16.74
N ASP A 341 -4.28 -3.45 -16.79
CA ASP A 341 -4.94 -3.02 -18.03
C ASP A 341 -3.98 -2.28 -19.00
N HIS A 342 -2.81 -1.86 -18.54
CA HIS A 342 -1.76 -1.32 -19.40
C HIS A 342 -1.00 -2.42 -20.18
N LEU A 343 -1.46 -3.68 -20.07
CA LEU A 343 -0.95 -4.82 -20.82
C LEU A 343 -2.05 -5.41 -21.71
N SER A 344 -1.62 -6.19 -22.71
CA SER A 344 -2.51 -7.08 -23.43
C SER A 344 -2.99 -8.20 -22.50
N ALA A 345 -4.23 -8.65 -22.69
CA ALA A 345 -4.87 -9.60 -21.76
C ALA A 345 -4.08 -10.90 -21.53
N GLU A 346 -3.32 -11.34 -22.54
CA GLU A 346 -2.47 -12.53 -22.48
C GLU A 346 -1.25 -12.39 -21.54
N HIS A 347 -0.78 -11.17 -21.32
CA HIS A 347 0.39 -10.86 -20.47
C HIS A 347 0.02 -10.55 -19.01
N HIS A 348 -1.27 -10.56 -18.67
CA HIS A 348 -1.72 -10.38 -17.29
C HIS A 348 -1.10 -11.41 -16.33
N LYS A 349 -0.95 -12.66 -16.79
CA LYS A 349 -0.36 -13.76 -16.01
C LYS A 349 1.13 -13.52 -15.77
N ASP A 350 1.83 -12.96 -16.74
CA ASP A 350 3.27 -12.71 -16.67
C ASP A 350 3.59 -11.72 -15.54
N LEU A 351 2.79 -10.66 -15.41
CA LEU A 351 2.93 -9.67 -14.32
C LEU A 351 2.65 -10.27 -12.94
N ALA A 352 1.65 -11.15 -12.82
CA ALA A 352 1.35 -11.85 -11.56
C ALA A 352 2.51 -12.78 -11.17
N LEU A 353 3.09 -13.49 -12.14
CA LEU A 353 4.23 -14.38 -11.90
C LEU A 353 5.50 -13.61 -11.57
N LEU A 354 5.71 -12.44 -12.17
CA LEU A 354 6.78 -11.53 -11.76
C LEU A 354 6.67 -11.21 -10.28
N LEU A 355 5.51 -10.68 -9.85
CA LEU A 355 5.28 -10.32 -8.45
C LEU A 355 5.53 -11.50 -7.50
N ASN A 356 4.98 -12.67 -7.83
CA ASN A 356 5.17 -13.89 -7.07
C ASN A 356 6.65 -14.25 -6.93
N ASN A 357 7.40 -14.27 -8.04
CA ASN A 357 8.84 -14.58 -8.02
C ASN A 357 9.67 -13.55 -7.23
N LEU A 358 9.23 -12.30 -7.14
CA LEU A 358 9.91 -11.29 -6.33
C LEU A 358 9.78 -11.54 -4.82
N ILE A 359 8.75 -12.27 -4.37
CA ILE A 359 8.44 -12.42 -2.93
C ILE A 359 8.38 -13.87 -2.44
N ILE A 360 8.51 -14.86 -3.33
CA ILE A 360 8.25 -16.29 -3.05
C ILE A 360 8.98 -16.83 -1.81
N ASP A 361 10.24 -16.42 -1.60
CA ASP A 361 11.03 -16.88 -0.45
C ASP A 361 10.41 -16.43 0.87
N ALA A 362 10.05 -15.15 0.95
CA ALA A 362 9.45 -14.56 2.14
C ALA A 362 7.98 -14.97 2.32
N GLN A 363 7.29 -15.29 1.22
CA GLN A 363 5.94 -15.85 1.22
C GLN A 363 5.90 -17.22 1.91
N ASN A 364 6.85 -18.11 1.58
CA ASN A 364 6.91 -19.46 2.14
C ASN A 364 7.11 -19.45 3.66
N GLU A 365 7.89 -18.51 4.16
CA GLU A 365 8.16 -18.35 5.59
C GLU A 365 6.90 -17.92 6.37
N LEU A 366 6.12 -16.97 5.84
CA LEU A 366 4.84 -16.56 6.45
C LEU A 366 3.75 -17.64 6.36
N ASN A 367 3.67 -18.37 5.25
CA ASN A 367 2.73 -19.48 5.11
C ASN A 367 2.99 -20.56 6.18
N TYR A 368 4.26 -20.84 6.50
CA TYR A 368 4.63 -21.76 7.59
C TYR A 368 4.16 -21.27 8.96
N GLN A 369 4.02 -19.96 9.15
CA GLN A 369 3.53 -19.32 10.38
C GLN A 369 1.99 -19.20 10.43
N GLY A 370 1.27 -19.68 9.41
CA GLY A 370 -0.19 -19.68 9.37
C GLY A 370 -0.82 -18.41 8.78
N VAL A 371 -0.01 -17.50 8.22
CA VAL A 371 -0.51 -16.35 7.45
C VAL A 371 -0.61 -16.77 5.99
N THR A 372 -1.80 -16.71 5.41
CA THR A 372 -1.96 -16.99 3.97
C THR A 372 -1.51 -15.77 3.18
N VAL A 373 -0.62 -15.97 2.21
CA VAL A 373 -0.17 -14.90 1.33
C VAL A 373 -0.47 -15.25 -0.12
N GLU A 374 -1.11 -14.34 -0.85
CA GLU A 374 -1.42 -14.51 -2.27
C GLU A 374 -0.94 -13.30 -3.10
N THR A 375 -0.65 -13.56 -4.38
CA THR A 375 -0.28 -12.53 -5.36
C THR A 375 -1.28 -12.49 -6.50
N MET A 376 -1.71 -11.29 -6.89
CA MET A 376 -2.61 -11.10 -8.04
C MET A 376 -2.11 -9.97 -8.93
N ALA A 377 -2.43 -10.03 -10.22
CA ALA A 377 -2.37 -8.87 -11.11
C ALA A 377 -3.79 -8.32 -11.30
N ILE A 378 -4.03 -7.07 -10.96
CA ILE A 378 -5.35 -6.44 -11.00
C ILE A 378 -5.29 -5.11 -11.75
N SER A 379 -6.45 -4.62 -12.14
CA SER A 379 -6.65 -3.20 -12.43
C SER A 379 -7.79 -2.71 -11.56
N SER A 380 -7.47 -1.83 -10.62
CA SER A 380 -8.44 -1.23 -9.72
C SER A 380 -9.47 -0.40 -10.49
N VAL A 381 -9.01 0.41 -11.43
CA VAL A 381 -9.81 1.21 -12.35
C VAL A 381 -9.16 1.07 -13.71
N LYS A 382 -9.92 0.60 -14.71
CA LYS A 382 -9.44 0.51 -16.08
C LYS A 382 -9.23 1.91 -16.67
N ALA A 383 -8.07 2.11 -17.26
CA ALA A 383 -7.70 3.30 -18.02
C ALA A 383 -7.64 3.01 -19.53
N THR A 384 -7.64 1.75 -19.93
CA THR A 384 -7.51 1.32 -21.33
C THR A 384 -8.62 0.37 -21.80
N LYS A 385 -8.74 0.26 -23.12
CA LYS A 385 -9.54 -0.75 -23.84
C LYS A 385 -8.62 -1.65 -24.64
N GLN A 386 -8.95 -2.94 -24.70
CA GLN A 386 -8.26 -3.89 -25.58
C GLN A 386 -8.77 -3.70 -27.01
N VAL A 387 -7.85 -3.54 -27.97
CA VAL A 387 -8.15 -3.37 -29.39
C VAL A 387 -7.25 -4.25 -30.23
N LYS A 388 -7.76 -4.75 -31.37
CA LYS A 388 -6.96 -5.53 -32.32
C LYS A 388 -6.62 -4.65 -33.51
N VAL A 389 -5.34 -4.56 -33.85
CA VAL A 389 -4.84 -3.82 -35.01
C VAL A 389 -4.22 -4.82 -35.97
N THR A 390 -4.56 -4.74 -37.25
CA THR A 390 -3.92 -5.56 -38.28
C THR A 390 -2.82 -4.74 -38.95
N GLU A 391 -1.57 -5.20 -38.82
CA GLU A 391 -0.41 -4.58 -39.44
C GLU A 391 0.36 -5.65 -40.22
N HIS A 392 0.64 -5.41 -41.51
CA HIS A 392 1.31 -6.37 -42.41
C HIS A 392 0.68 -7.79 -42.46
N GLY A 393 -0.61 -7.91 -42.16
CA GLY A 393 -1.33 -9.19 -42.15
C GLY A 393 -1.29 -9.93 -40.80
N GLU A 394 -0.55 -9.41 -39.81
CA GLU A 394 -0.54 -9.92 -38.44
C GLU A 394 -1.54 -9.15 -37.57
N VAL A 395 -2.22 -9.87 -36.67
CA VAL A 395 -3.16 -9.26 -35.72
C VAL A 395 -2.43 -8.99 -34.40
N LEU A 396 -2.26 -7.72 -34.09
CA LEU A 396 -1.62 -7.23 -32.88
C LEU A 396 -2.68 -6.93 -31.81
N ASN A 397 -2.49 -7.47 -30.61
CA ASN A 397 -3.32 -7.19 -29.45
C ASN A 397 -2.81 -5.91 -28.77
N CYS A 398 -3.41 -4.78 -29.11
CA CYS A 398 -3.04 -3.46 -28.60
C CYS A 398 -3.98 -3.01 -27.47
N ILE A 399 -3.56 -1.96 -26.78
CA ILE A 399 -4.39 -1.20 -25.84
C ILE A 399 -4.67 0.19 -26.41
N PHE A 400 -5.82 0.75 -26.05
CA PHE A 400 -6.26 2.09 -26.45
C PHE A 400 -6.70 2.89 -25.24
N GLY A 401 -6.22 4.12 -25.11
CA GLY A 401 -6.59 5.03 -24.03
C GLY A 401 -6.10 6.45 -24.28
N LYS A 402 -6.42 7.38 -23.36
CA LYS A 402 -5.87 8.75 -23.40
C LYS A 402 -4.57 8.80 -22.61
N SER A 403 -3.43 8.98 -23.28
CA SER A 403 -2.12 9.06 -22.63
C SER A 403 -2.03 10.30 -21.74
N ILE A 404 -1.38 10.17 -20.59
CA ILE A 404 -1.10 11.29 -19.69
C ILE A 404 0.04 12.14 -20.25
N GLU A 405 1.05 11.51 -20.84
CA GLU A 405 2.25 12.18 -21.33
C GLU A 405 1.96 13.07 -22.55
N SER A 406 1.14 12.58 -23.49
CA SER A 406 0.80 13.33 -24.72
C SER A 406 -0.54 14.05 -24.65
N GLU A 407 -1.37 13.75 -23.65
CA GLU A 407 -2.78 14.15 -23.55
C GLU A 407 -3.68 13.74 -24.74
N GLN A 408 -3.19 12.86 -25.62
CA GLN A 408 -3.88 12.40 -26.81
C GLN A 408 -4.36 10.95 -26.67
N LEU A 409 -5.32 10.57 -27.51
CA LEU A 409 -5.72 9.18 -27.67
C LEU A 409 -4.58 8.40 -28.34
N LEU A 410 -4.18 7.31 -27.72
CA LEU A 410 -3.05 6.48 -28.12
C LEU A 410 -3.51 5.03 -28.26
N THR A 411 -3.20 4.42 -29.39
CA THR A 411 -3.18 2.96 -29.56
C THR A 411 -1.74 2.49 -29.39
N TYR A 412 -1.50 1.55 -28.49
CA TYR A 412 -0.16 1.11 -28.12
C TYR A 412 -0.09 -0.42 -28.09
N LEU A 413 0.97 -1.02 -28.61
CA LEU A 413 1.29 -2.42 -28.41
C LEU A 413 2.19 -2.53 -27.17
N PRO A 414 1.68 -2.95 -26.01
CA PRO A 414 2.48 -2.99 -24.79
C PRO A 414 3.57 -4.07 -24.87
N ALA A 415 4.71 -3.78 -24.26
CA ALA A 415 5.77 -4.77 -24.10
C ALA A 415 5.30 -5.95 -23.22
N GLN A 416 5.82 -7.15 -23.48
CA GLN A 416 5.62 -8.28 -22.59
C GLN A 416 6.50 -8.10 -21.33
N PRO A 417 5.93 -8.05 -20.12
CA PRO A 417 6.72 -8.00 -18.90
C PRO A 417 7.40 -9.36 -18.66
N PRO A 418 8.61 -9.38 -18.04
CA PRO A 418 9.26 -10.63 -17.70
C PRO A 418 8.53 -11.33 -16.56
N MET A 419 8.55 -12.65 -16.54
CA MET A 419 7.90 -13.44 -15.48
C MET A 419 8.74 -13.57 -14.20
N ARG A 420 9.97 -13.04 -14.20
CA ARG A 420 10.94 -13.06 -13.09
C ARG A 420 11.87 -11.87 -13.19
N LEU A 421 12.58 -11.56 -12.11
CA LEU A 421 13.65 -10.57 -12.14
C LEU A 421 14.76 -11.00 -13.11
N LEU A 422 15.02 -10.17 -14.14
CA LEU A 422 16.05 -10.45 -15.13
C LEU A 422 17.44 -10.08 -14.61
N PRO A 423 18.47 -10.90 -14.88
CA PRO A 423 19.86 -10.48 -14.71
C PRO A 423 20.18 -9.32 -15.68
N LYS A 424 21.20 -8.53 -15.37
CA LYS A 424 21.60 -7.36 -16.18
C LYS A 424 21.86 -7.72 -17.65
N THR A 425 22.42 -8.90 -17.91
CA THR A 425 22.72 -9.39 -19.27
C THR A 425 21.50 -9.74 -20.10
N GLN A 426 20.32 -9.88 -19.49
CA GLN A 426 19.05 -10.18 -20.17
C GLN A 426 18.12 -8.96 -20.18
N TRP A 427 18.52 -7.83 -19.60
CA TRP A 427 17.71 -6.62 -19.62
C TRP A 427 17.73 -6.02 -21.04
N PRO A 428 16.56 -5.66 -21.62
CA PRO A 428 16.53 -5.07 -22.96
C PRO A 428 17.34 -3.77 -23.04
N ASP A 429 18.10 -3.57 -24.12
CA ASP A 429 18.93 -2.37 -24.30
C ASP A 429 18.09 -1.08 -24.26
N ASN A 430 16.90 -1.11 -24.85
CA ASN A 430 15.96 0.01 -24.84
C ASN A 430 15.06 0.05 -23.59
N GLY A 431 15.23 -0.90 -22.65
CA GLY A 431 14.35 -1.07 -21.50
C GLY A 431 12.94 -1.55 -21.86
N PHE A 432 12.04 -1.49 -20.87
CA PHE A 432 10.60 -1.66 -21.08
C PHE A 432 9.96 -0.28 -21.18
N SER A 433 8.82 -0.18 -21.86
CA SER A 433 8.02 1.04 -21.88
C SER A 433 6.55 0.74 -21.61
N PHE A 434 5.99 1.44 -20.63
CA PHE A 434 4.58 1.30 -20.24
C PHE A 434 3.95 2.69 -20.05
N PRO A 435 3.36 3.28 -21.10
CA PRO A 435 2.73 4.59 -21.02
C PRO A 435 1.65 4.67 -19.93
N SER A 436 1.47 5.86 -19.35
CA SER A 436 0.40 6.11 -18.38
C SER A 436 -0.85 6.64 -19.08
N PHE A 437 -2.02 6.24 -18.59
CA PHE A 437 -3.31 6.61 -19.18
C PHE A 437 -4.23 7.27 -18.14
N TYR A 438 -5.06 8.20 -18.59
CA TYR A 438 -6.16 8.75 -17.78
C TYR A 438 -7.24 7.67 -17.53
N PRO A 439 -7.95 7.70 -16.38
CA PRO A 439 -9.05 6.78 -16.12
C PRO A 439 -10.09 6.81 -17.23
N LEU A 440 -10.69 5.65 -17.50
CA LEU A 440 -11.71 5.50 -18.51
C LEU A 440 -13.01 4.99 -17.88
N LEU A 441 -14.12 5.62 -18.25
CA LEU A 441 -15.44 5.16 -17.84
C LEU A 441 -16.04 4.21 -18.88
N SER A 442 -16.91 3.33 -18.42
CA SER A 442 -17.75 2.50 -19.29
C SER A 442 -18.71 3.37 -20.12
N ALA A 443 -19.36 2.74 -21.11
CA ALA A 443 -20.43 3.41 -21.86
C ALA A 443 -21.61 3.84 -20.96
N GLN A 444 -21.79 3.19 -19.81
CA GLN A 444 -22.79 3.51 -18.79
C GLN A 444 -22.28 4.50 -17.74
N ASN A 445 -21.13 5.14 -17.97
CA ASN A 445 -20.51 6.10 -17.06
C ASN A 445 -20.16 5.51 -15.67
N THR A 446 -19.77 4.23 -15.65
CA THR A 446 -19.35 3.51 -14.42
C THR A 446 -17.87 3.21 -14.47
N LEU A 447 -17.27 3.01 -13.29
CA LEU A 447 -15.91 2.46 -13.21
C LEU A 447 -15.92 1.00 -13.69
N GLU A 448 -14.86 0.59 -14.36
CA GLU A 448 -14.61 -0.81 -14.69
C GLU A 448 -13.30 -1.27 -14.03
N HIS A 449 -13.18 -2.57 -13.78
CA HIS A 449 -12.01 -3.15 -13.13
C HIS A 449 -11.53 -4.42 -13.87
N ILE A 450 -10.35 -4.92 -13.49
CA ILE A 450 -9.86 -6.25 -13.85
C ILE A 450 -9.51 -6.99 -12.56
N ARG A 451 -10.23 -8.09 -12.27
CA ARG A 451 -10.00 -8.98 -11.12
C ARG A 451 -10.05 -8.32 -9.74
N LEU A 452 -10.66 -7.14 -9.60
CA LEU A 452 -10.93 -6.55 -8.30
C LEU A 452 -11.85 -7.44 -7.47
N ASP A 453 -12.83 -8.07 -8.11
CA ASP A 453 -13.73 -9.05 -7.53
C ASP A 453 -13.02 -10.30 -6.98
N HIS A 454 -12.00 -10.81 -7.67
CA HIS A 454 -11.13 -11.86 -7.12
C HIS A 454 -10.36 -11.39 -5.87
N ALA A 455 -9.84 -10.17 -5.89
CA ALA A 455 -9.18 -9.60 -4.71
C ALA A 455 -10.14 -9.48 -3.52
N VAL A 456 -11.38 -9.05 -3.78
CA VAL A 456 -12.46 -9.00 -2.76
C VAL A 456 -12.78 -10.40 -2.23
N GLU A 457 -12.94 -11.39 -3.10
CA GLU A 457 -13.20 -12.77 -2.70
C GLU A 457 -12.10 -13.29 -1.77
N TYR A 458 -10.83 -13.09 -2.12
CA TYR A 458 -9.71 -13.50 -1.28
C TYR A 458 -9.74 -12.82 0.09
N LEU A 459 -9.92 -11.50 0.11
CA LEU A 459 -9.83 -10.68 1.33
C LEU A 459 -11.01 -10.90 2.27
N ILE A 460 -12.24 -11.07 1.76
CA ILE A 460 -13.45 -11.07 2.61
C ILE A 460 -14.45 -12.20 2.31
N GLY A 461 -14.26 -13.00 1.26
CA GLY A 461 -15.19 -14.06 0.85
C GLY A 461 -15.48 -15.08 1.97
N ASP A 462 -14.46 -15.46 2.75
CA ASP A 462 -14.61 -16.39 3.88
C ASP A 462 -15.48 -15.84 5.03
N LYS A 463 -15.63 -14.51 5.12
CA LYS A 463 -16.42 -13.86 6.17
C LYS A 463 -17.91 -13.80 5.83
N VAL A 464 -18.24 -13.94 4.55
CA VAL A 464 -19.62 -13.91 4.05
C VAL A 464 -20.19 -15.30 3.72
N LEU A 465 -19.57 -16.35 4.24
CA LEU A 465 -20.10 -17.72 4.27
C LEU A 465 -21.30 -17.87 5.19
#